data_AF-A0A358SQU8-F1
#
_entry.id   AF-A0A358SQU8-F1
#
_cell.length_a   1.000
_cell.length_b   1.000
_cell.length_c   1.000
_cell.angle_alpha   90.00
_cell.angle_beta   90.00
_cell.angle_gamma   90.00
#
_symmetry.space_group_name_H-M   'P 1'
#
loop_
_entity.id
_entity.type
_entity.pdbx_description
1 polymer ?
#
loop_
_entity_poly.entity_id
_entity_poly.type
_entity_poly.pdbx_seq_one_letter_code
_entity_poly.pdbx_strand_id
1 'polypeptide(L)'
;MAGLGTDAVLAMLTRTIVRVGHGLGIEVVAEGIEQPKQLEMLRAMGCSRGQGYLVARPMAATGIEAALAREDRLRRAGRGDDRSAAAAA
;
A
#
# COMPACT_ATOMS: atom_id res chain seq x y z
N MET A 1 -4.61 11.27 -2.11
CA MET A 1 -5.82 10.46 -1.84
C MET A 1 -6.80 11.08 -0.81
N ALA A 2 -6.77 12.38 -0.54
CA ALA A 2 -7.70 13.00 0.41
C ALA A 2 -9.17 12.76 -0.04
N GLY A 3 -9.99 12.20 0.86
CA GLY A 3 -11.39 11.84 0.59
C GLY A 3 -11.64 10.36 0.27
N LEU A 4 -10.61 9.55 -0.01
CA LEU A 4 -10.81 8.12 -0.25
C LEU A 4 -11.26 7.44 1.06
N GLY A 5 -12.50 6.90 1.04
CA GLY A 5 -13.15 6.29 2.21
C GLY A 5 -14.25 7.14 2.85
N THR A 6 -14.48 8.35 2.34
CA THR A 6 -15.61 9.23 2.71
C THR A 6 -16.38 9.74 1.48
N ASP A 7 -15.75 9.78 0.31
CA ASP A 7 -16.36 10.19 -0.96
C ASP A 7 -16.58 8.99 -1.89
N ALA A 8 -17.84 8.72 -2.23
CA ALA A 8 -18.24 7.60 -3.07
C ALA A 8 -17.84 7.80 -4.55
N VAL A 9 -17.88 9.03 -5.07
CA VAL A 9 -17.51 9.35 -6.45
C VAL A 9 -16.00 9.16 -6.63
N LEU A 10 -15.20 9.65 -5.67
CA LEU A 10 -13.76 9.45 -5.68
C LEU A 10 -13.38 7.97 -5.59
N ALA A 11 -14.07 7.19 -4.75
CA ALA A 11 -13.83 5.76 -4.63
C ALA A 11 -14.15 5.01 -5.95
N MET A 12 -15.23 5.40 -6.64
CA MET A 12 -15.61 4.85 -7.94
C MET A 12 -14.58 5.20 -9.02
N LEU A 13 -14.17 6.47 -9.11
CA LEU A 13 -13.14 6.93 -10.06
C LEU A 13 -11.81 6.19 -9.84
N THR A 14 -11.39 6.09 -8.59
CA THR A 14 -10.14 5.40 -8.22
C THR A 14 -10.18 3.94 -8.69
N ARG A 15 -11.28 3.21 -8.42
CA ARG A 15 -11.46 1.83 -8.88
C ARG A 15 -11.44 1.72 -10.41
N THR A 16 -12.06 2.67 -11.10
CA THR A 16 -12.10 2.70 -12.56
C THR A 16 -10.71 2.91 -13.15
N ILE A 17 -9.93 3.86 -12.62
CA ILE A 17 -8.56 4.13 -13.05
C ILE A 17 -7.67 2.90 -12.86
N VAL A 18 -7.75 2.24 -11.70
CA VAL A 18 -7.00 1.00 -11.42
C VAL A 18 -7.35 -0.09 -12.45
N ARG A 19 -8.64 -0.28 -12.76
CA ARG A 19 -9.09 -1.24 -13.76
C ARG A 19 -8.60 -0.91 -15.17
N VAL A 20 -8.66 0.36 -15.57
CA VAL A 20 -8.15 0.81 -16.87
C VAL A 20 -6.65 0.54 -16.98
N GLY A 21 -5.88 0.89 -15.94
CA GLY A 21 -4.45 0.64 -15.92
C GLY A 21 -4.11 -0.83 -16.09
N HIS A 22 -4.79 -1.71 -15.35
CA HIS A 22 -4.64 -3.16 -15.52
C HIS A 22 -5.02 -3.65 -16.92
N GLY A 23 -6.13 -3.14 -17.49
CA GLY A 23 -6.58 -3.50 -18.83
C GLY A 23 -5.59 -3.07 -19.93
N LEU A 24 -4.83 -2.01 -19.70
CA LEU A 24 -3.77 -1.53 -20.60
C LEU A 24 -2.39 -2.16 -20.32
N GLY A 25 -2.26 -2.99 -19.28
CA GLY A 25 -0.97 -3.55 -18.87
C GLY A 25 0.00 -2.51 -18.31
N ILE A 26 -0.50 -1.36 -17.83
CA ILE A 26 0.32 -0.31 -17.22
C ILE A 26 0.26 -0.41 -15.69
N GLU A 27 1.37 -0.02 -15.07
CA GLU A 27 1.46 0.01 -13.62
C GLU A 27 0.76 1.25 -13.05
N VAL A 28 -0.07 1.06 -12.02
CA VAL A 28 -0.78 2.14 -11.33
C VAL A 28 -0.18 2.32 -9.94
N VAL A 29 0.27 3.54 -9.63
CA VAL A 29 0.77 3.93 -8.31
C VAL A 29 -0.22 4.88 -7.66
N ALA A 30 -0.74 4.51 -6.49
CA ALA A 30 -1.60 5.39 -5.71
C ALA A 30 -0.78 6.33 -4.81
N GLU A 31 -0.84 7.64 -5.06
CA GLU A 31 -0.09 8.64 -4.29
C GLU A 31 -0.90 9.36 -3.20
N GLY A 32 -0.21 9.73 -2.12
CA GLY A 32 -0.76 10.45 -0.98
C GLY A 32 -1.58 9.57 -0.02
N ILE A 33 -1.10 8.35 0.25
CA ILE A 33 -1.69 7.43 1.25
C ILE A 33 -1.26 7.88 2.67
N GLU A 34 -2.23 8.28 3.49
CA GLU A 34 -1.99 8.84 4.82
C GLU A 34 -2.68 8.04 5.93
N GLN A 35 -3.74 7.29 5.61
CA GLN A 35 -4.55 6.54 6.58
C GLN A 35 -4.67 5.05 6.23
N PRO A 36 -4.70 4.14 7.23
CA PRO A 36 -4.84 2.70 7.01
C PRO A 36 -6.04 2.32 6.15
N LYS A 37 -7.19 2.98 6.35
CA LYS A 37 -8.41 2.76 5.55
C LYS A 37 -8.20 3.00 4.06
N GLN A 38 -7.42 4.03 3.69
CA GLN A 38 -7.11 4.31 2.28
C GLN A 38 -6.28 3.17 1.68
N LEU A 39 -5.27 2.70 2.40
CA LEU A 39 -4.42 1.58 1.97
C LEU A 39 -5.22 0.28 1.80
N GLU A 40 -6.12 -0.02 2.74
CA GLU A 40 -7.00 -1.19 2.68
C GLU A 40 -7.93 -1.13 1.46
N MET A 41 -8.56 0.02 1.22
CA MET A 41 -9.41 0.22 0.05
C MET A 41 -8.64 0.07 -1.27
N LEU A 42 -7.43 0.63 -1.36
CA LEU A 42 -6.58 0.52 -2.55
C LEU A 42 -6.18 -0.94 -2.82
N ARG A 43 -5.82 -1.70 -1.78
CA ARG A 43 -5.56 -3.14 -1.89
C ARG A 43 -6.79 -3.90 -2.38
N ALA A 44 -7.97 -3.61 -1.82
CA ALA A 44 -9.23 -4.22 -2.24
C ALA A 44 -9.65 -3.83 -3.68
N MET A 45 -9.13 -2.72 -4.21
CA MET A 45 -9.29 -2.34 -5.62
C MET A 45 -8.27 -3.02 -6.55
N GLY A 46 -7.29 -3.75 -5.99
CA GLY A 46 -6.22 -4.40 -6.74
C GLY A 46 -5.01 -3.51 -7.01
N CYS A 47 -4.95 -2.30 -6.43
CA CYS A 47 -3.79 -1.42 -6.57
C CYS A 47 -2.68 -1.92 -5.62
N SER A 48 -1.62 -2.46 -6.21
CA SER A 48 -0.52 -3.12 -5.48
C SER A 48 0.64 -2.17 -5.14
N ARG A 49 0.67 -0.97 -5.73
CA ARG A 49 1.71 0.04 -5.50
C ARG A 49 1.12 1.34 -4.99
N GLY A 50 1.84 1.97 -4.06
CA GLY A 50 1.46 3.28 -3.57
C GLY A 50 2.55 3.97 -2.79
N GLN A 51 2.39 5.27 -2.65
CA GLN A 51 3.27 6.17 -1.93
C GLN A 51 2.45 7.05 -1.01
N GLY A 52 2.98 7.30 0.18
CA GLY A 52 2.41 8.29 1.08
C GLY A 52 3.01 8.21 2.46
N TYR A 53 2.61 9.16 3.30
CA TYR A 53 3.13 9.32 4.66
C TYR A 53 2.92 8.09 5.55
N LEU A 54 1.83 7.36 5.30
CA LEU A 54 1.54 6.09 5.99
C LEU A 54 2.58 5.01 5.67
N VAL A 55 3.09 4.99 4.44
CA VAL A 55 4.07 4.01 3.97
C VAL A 55 5.45 4.38 4.51
N ALA A 56 5.88 5.62 4.27
CA ALA A 56 7.10 6.19 4.84
C ALA A 56 7.02 7.71 4.80
N ARG A 57 7.61 8.37 5.79
CA ARG A 57 7.81 9.83 5.74
C ARG A 57 8.92 10.19 4.75
N PRO A 58 8.85 11.36 4.08
CA PRO A 58 9.99 11.89 3.34
C PRO A 58 11.25 11.93 4.22
N MET A 59 12.39 11.60 3.63
CA MET A 59 13.67 11.53 4.32
C MET A 59 14.79 12.03 3.43
N ALA A 60 15.89 12.47 4.03
CA ALA A 60 17.12 12.73 3.29
C ALA A 60 17.65 11.44 2.66
N ALA A 61 18.45 11.54 1.59
CA ALA A 61 19.04 10.39 0.92
C ALA A 61 19.82 9.48 1.89
N THR A 62 20.53 10.08 2.86
CA THR A 62 21.28 9.36 3.91
C THR A 62 20.41 8.50 4.83
N GLY A 63 19.09 8.73 4.85
CA GLY A 63 18.14 7.96 5.67
C GLY A 63 17.58 6.71 4.99
N ILE A 64 17.74 6.55 3.67
CA ILE A 64 17.07 5.46 2.93
C ILE A 64 17.56 4.08 3.38
N GLU A 65 18.88 3.88 3.51
CA GLU A 65 19.42 2.57 3.88
C GLU A 65 18.90 2.09 5.24
N ALA A 66 18.88 3.00 6.23
CA ALA A 66 18.36 2.72 7.56
C ALA A 66 16.85 2.42 7.54
N ALA A 67 16.07 3.14 6.73
CA ALA A 67 14.65 2.91 6.56
C ALA A 67 14.36 1.53 5.92
N LEU A 68 15.09 1.17 4.86
CA LEU A 68 14.96 -0.13 4.21
C LEU A 68 15.36 -1.29 5.14
N ALA A 69 16.47 -1.15 5.86
CA ALA A 69 16.91 -2.15 6.83
C ALA A 69 15.92 -2.35 7.99
N ARG A 70 15.23 -1.28 8.41
CA ARG A 70 14.15 -1.36 9.40
C ARG A 70 12.95 -2.13 8.85
N GLU A 71 12.51 -1.81 7.65
CA GLU A 71 11.36 -2.45 7.00
C GLU A 71 11.61 -3.96 6.78
N ASP A 72 12.80 -4.34 6.32
CA ASP A 72 13.18 -5.75 6.14
C ASP A 72 13.12 -6.55 7.44
N ARG A 73 13.56 -5.95 8.57
CA ARG A 73 13.41 -6.58 9.88
C ARG A 73 11.95 -6.77 10.27
N LEU A 74 11.10 -5.76 10.07
CA LEU A 74 9.67 -5.83 10.39
C LEU A 74 8.97 -6.93 9.57
N ARG A 75 9.27 -7.02 8.27
CA ARG A 75 8.74 -8.07 7.39
C ARG A 75 9.16 -9.47 7.82
N ARG A 76 10.43 -9.65 8.19
CA ARG A 76 10.93 -10.94 8.67
C ARG A 76 10.31 -11.35 10.00
N ALA A 77 10.13 -10.40 10.91
CA ALA A 77 9.46 -10.63 12.18
C ALA A 77 8.00 -11.04 11.99
N GLY A 78 7.23 -10.33 11.15
CA GLY A 78 5.83 -10.66 10.86
C GLY A 78 5.65 -12.01 10.14
N ARG A 79 6.61 -12.43 9.31
CA ARG A 79 6.60 -13.73 8.64
C ARG A 79 6.93 -14.92 9.57
N GLY A 80 7.36 -14.63 10.79
CA GLY A 80 7.58 -15.61 11.85
C GLY A 80 6.27 -16.07 12.50
N ASP A 81 5.30 -15.18 12.64
CA ASP A 81 3.99 -15.47 13.25
C ASP A 81 3.07 -16.27 12.32
N ASP A 82 3.09 -16.01 11.01
CA ASP A 82 2.27 -16.73 10.01
C ASP A 82 2.66 -18.22 9.85
N ARG A 83 3.87 -18.64 10.24
CA ARG A 83 4.27 -20.07 10.21
C ARG A 83 3.72 -20.88 11.38
N SER A 84 3.30 -20.23 12.47
CA SER A 84 2.63 -20.93 13.59
C SER A 84 1.18 -21.31 13.25
N ALA A 85 0.53 -20.55 12.36
CA ALA A 85 -0.85 -20.82 11.92
C ALA A 85 -0.93 -21.82 10.75
N ALA A 86 0.13 -21.98 9.95
CA ALA A 86 0.13 -22.86 8.78
C ALA A 86 0.51 -24.33 9.06
N ALA A 87 0.75 -24.71 10.32
CA ALA A 87 1.16 -26.07 10.71
C ALA A 87 0.01 -26.94 11.28
N ALA A 88 -1.26 -26.52 11.14
CA ALA A 88 -2.42 -27.18 11.73
C ALA A 88 -3.51 -27.61 10.72
N ALA A 89 -3.14 -27.99 9.50
CA ALA A 89 -4.05 -28.59 8.52
C ALA A 89 -3.46 -29.87 7.94
#